data_AF-A0A967UND2-F1
#
_entry.id   AF-A0A967UND2-F1
#
_cell.length_a   1.000
_cell.length_b   1.000
_cell.length_c   1.000
_cell.angle_alpha   90.00
_cell.angle_beta   90.00
_cell.angle_gamma   90.00
#
_symmetry.space_group_name_H-M   'P 1'
#
loop_
_entity.id
_entity.type
_entity.pdbx_description
1 polymer ?
#
loop_
_entity_poly.entity_id
_entity_poly.type
_entity_poly.pdbx_seq_one_letter_code
_entity_poly.pdbx_strand_id
1 'polypeptide(L)' 'ADAHLEGLAELSSLGVSWTGVGVPGDSLDHAIETLERYGELVINR' A
#
# COMPACT_ATOMS: atom_id res chain seq x y z
N ALA A 1 8.31 -1.27 -4.66
CA ALA A 1 7.78 -1.05 -3.29
C ALA A 1 8.67 -0.12 -2.47
N ASP A 2 9.99 -0.12 -2.67
CA ASP A 2 10.94 0.67 -1.86
C ASP A 2 10.56 2.15 -1.71
N ALA A 3 10.31 2.87 -2.80
CA ALA A 3 9.90 4.28 -2.75
C ALA A 3 8.57 4.52 -1.99
N HIS A 4 7.64 3.55 -2.04
CA HIS A 4 6.39 3.64 -1.27
C HIS A 4 6.64 3.46 0.23
N LEU A 5 7.49 2.50 0.60
CA LEU A 5 7.90 2.26 1.99
C LEU A 5 8.68 3.46 2.57
N GLU A 6 9.53 4.09 1.77
CA GLU A 6 10.25 5.31 2.14
C GLU A 6 9.26 6.44 2.44
N GLY A 7 8.28 6.69 1.56
CA GLY A 7 7.23 7.66 1.81
C GLY A 7 6.38 7.34 3.05
N LEU A 8 6.06 6.07 3.31
CA LEU A 8 5.37 5.66 4.54
C LEU A 8 6.22 5.94 5.80
N ALA A 9 7.54 5.73 5.72
CA ALA A 9 8.45 6.04 6.82
C ALA A 9 8.53 7.56 7.08
N GLU A 10 8.56 8.37 6.03
CA GLU A 10 8.48 9.83 6.15
C GLU A 10 7.17 10.27 6.81
N LEU A 11 6.02 9.76 6.35
CA LEU A 11 4.72 10.06 6.94
C LEU A 11 4.66 9.66 8.42
N SER A 12 5.20 8.49 8.76
CA SER A 12 5.32 8.04 10.14
C SER A 12 6.16 9.00 10.99
N SER A 13 7.28 9.52 10.45
CA SER A 13 8.12 10.49 11.14
C SER A 13 7.41 11.82 11.46
N LEU A 14 6.38 12.16 10.68
CA LEU A 14 5.50 13.31 10.89
C LEU A 14 4.35 13.02 11.87
N GLY A 15 4.28 11.82 12.46
CA GLY A 15 3.25 11.41 13.41
C GLY A 15 1.97 10.86 12.76
N VAL A 16 1.99 10.58 11.45
CA VAL A 16 0.85 9.95 10.79
C VAL A 16 0.72 8.51 11.26
N SER A 17 -0.43 8.17 11.82
CA SER A 17 -0.75 6.83 12.33
C SER A 17 -1.64 6.02 11.40
N TRP A 18 -2.20 6.63 10.35
CA TRP A 18 -3.06 5.94 9.39
C TRP A 18 -2.96 6.53 7.97
N THR A 19 -2.93 5.66 6.96
CA THR A 19 -2.93 6.01 5.52
C THR A 19 -3.83 5.07 4.73
N GLY A 20 -4.57 5.59 3.74
CA GLY A 20 -5.38 4.78 2.84
C GLY A 20 -4.82 4.79 1.42
N VAL A 21 -4.88 3.65 0.74
CA VAL A 21 -4.54 3.52 -0.69
C VAL A 21 -5.76 3.02 -1.45
N GLY A 22 -5.99 3.62 -2.62
CA GLY A 22 -7.06 3.20 -3.52
C GLY A 22 -6.78 1.85 -4.16
N VAL A 23 -7.85 1.14 -4.49
CA VAL A 23 -7.81 -0.10 -5.28
C VAL A 23 -8.42 0.15 -6.67
N PRO A 24 -7.98 -0.58 -7.70
CA PRO A 24 -8.65 -0.55 -9.00
C PRO A 24 -10.13 -0.90 -8.88
N GLY A 25 -10.98 -0.18 -9.62
CA GLY A 25 -12.44 -0.37 -9.65
C GLY A 25 -12.96 -0.87 -11.00
N ASP A 26 -12.05 -1.30 -11.88
CA ASP A 26 -12.34 -1.76 -13.24
C ASP A 26 -12.78 -3.23 -13.29
N SER A 27 -12.27 -4.08 -12.39
CA SER A 27 -12.76 -5.45 -12.19
C SER A 27 -12.43 -6.00 -10.79
N LEU A 28 -13.20 -6.99 -10.35
CA LEU A 28 -12.96 -7.66 -9.07
C LEU A 28 -11.62 -8.40 -9.05
N ASP A 29 -11.31 -9.13 -10.13
CA ASP A 29 -10.07 -9.92 -10.23
C ASP A 29 -8.83 -9.02 -10.16
N HIS A 30 -8.84 -7.88 -10.85
CA HIS A 30 -7.73 -6.92 -10.81
C HIS A 30 -7.60 -6.25 -9.42
N ALA A 31 -8.72 -6.00 -8.74
CA ALA A 31 -8.70 -5.50 -7.36
C ALA A 31 -8.06 -6.53 -6.41
N ILE A 32 -8.42 -7.82 -6.54
CA ILE A 32 -7.86 -8.90 -5.73
C ILE A 32 -6.35 -9.04 -5.99
N GLU A 33 -5.91 -9.13 -7.25
CA GLU A 33 -4.48 -9.21 -7.60
C GLU A 33 -3.69 -8.05 -7.00
N THR A 34 -4.24 -6.84 -7.06
CA THR A 34 -3.58 -5.64 -6.51
C THR A 34 -3.48 -5.71 -4.99
N LEU A 35 -4.51 -6.20 -4.30
CA LEU A 35 -4.49 -6.38 -2.85
C LEU A 35 -3.46 -7.43 -2.41
N GLU A 36 -3.41 -8.58 -3.09
CA GLU A 36 -2.43 -9.64 -2.82
C GLU A 36 -1.00 -9.11 -3.00
N ARG A 37 -0.74 -8.45 -4.12
CA ARG A 37 0.57 -7.85 -4.41
C ARG A 37 0.94 -6.77 -3.39
N TYR A 38 0.00 -5.94 -2.94
CA TYR A 38 0.27 -4.94 -1.91
C TYR A 38 0.59 -5.59 -0.56
N GLY A 39 -0.13 -6.64 -0.19
CA GLY A 39 0.14 -7.43 1.02
C GLY A 39 1.55 -8.00 1.03
N GLU A 40 1.98 -8.62 -0.06
CA GLU A 40 3.32 -9.20 -0.18
C GLU A 40 4.42 -8.14 -0.18
N LEU A 41 4.26 -7.07 -0.95
CA LEU A 41 5.35 -6.12 -1.19
C LEU A 41 5.48 -5.01 -0.14
N VAL A 42 4.41 -4.74 0.62
CA VAL A 42 4.35 -3.61 1.56
C VAL A 42 4.04 -4.03 2.99
N ILE A 43 3.12 -4.98 3.21
CA ILE A 43 2.68 -5.35 4.57
C ILE A 43 3.58 -6.44 5.17
N ASN A 44 3.96 -7.45 4.39
CA ASN A 44 4.75 -8.59 4.88
C ASN A 44 6.28 -8.36 4.89
N ARG A 45 6.71 -7.13 4.62
CA ARG A 45 8.13 -6.75 4.55
C ARG A 45 8.55 -5.97 5.80
#